data_AF-A0A6L8KPG2-F1
#
_entry.id   AF-A0A6L8KPG2-F1
#
_cell.length_a   1.000
_cell.length_b   1.000
_cell.length_c   1.000
_cell.angle_alpha   90.00
_cell.angle_beta   90.00
_cell.angle_gamma   90.00
#
_symmetry.space_group_name_H-M   'P 1'
#
loop_
_entity.id
_entity.type
_entity.pdbx_description
1 polymer ?
#
loop_
_entity_poly.entity_id
_entity_poly.type
_entity_poly.pdbx_seq_one_letter_code
_entity_poly.pdbx_strand_id
1 'polypeptide(L)'
;MKKLLKAMAFLLPVVMSASASAACQSKGVSLMQQGDSFSSPNGKYTLVQQHDGNLVLYRDGSTPRWATYKNGQYTAIQTDGNFVQYNAANQPVWASNTGGHESSPNYSIRMCDTGTLEIGAFPPLAVTWSTLIVGVDTANPDPKPPQPPGPCNGRPYLPYPVCIPTGVGRGMSGTVTACSQSEAATIASRNGWRFGACTF
;
A
#
# COMPACT_ATOMS: atom_id res chain seq x y z
N MET A 1 -14.83 -15.44 73.82
CA MET A 1 -15.58 -14.75 72.75
C MET A 1 -14.63 -14.28 71.66
N LYS A 2 -14.64 -14.86 70.46
CA LYS A 2 -13.99 -14.31 69.25
C LYS A 2 -14.96 -14.54 68.09
N LYS A 3 -15.47 -13.45 67.49
CA LYS A 3 -16.46 -13.50 66.40
C LYS A 3 -15.72 -13.84 65.10
N LEU A 4 -16.11 -14.90 64.39
CA LEU A 4 -15.65 -15.10 63.00
C LEU A 4 -16.35 -14.09 62.10
N LEU A 5 -15.58 -13.19 61.47
CA LEU A 5 -16.04 -12.45 60.31
C LEU A 5 -16.08 -13.42 59.11
N LYS A 6 -17.26 -13.58 58.50
CA LYS A 6 -17.35 -14.15 57.14
C LYS A 6 -16.99 -13.06 56.14
N ALA A 7 -15.87 -13.22 55.42
CA ALA A 7 -15.56 -12.37 54.29
C ALA A 7 -16.53 -12.68 53.13
N MET A 8 -17.29 -11.67 52.69
CA MET A 8 -18.04 -11.75 51.43
C MET A 8 -17.09 -11.38 50.28
N ALA A 9 -16.78 -12.35 49.43
CA ALA A 9 -16.07 -12.08 48.18
C ALA A 9 -17.04 -11.49 47.15
N PHE A 10 -16.88 -10.19 46.85
CA PHE A 10 -17.55 -9.58 45.69
C PHE A 10 -16.82 -9.98 44.41
N LEU A 11 -17.43 -10.88 43.64
CA LEU A 11 -17.02 -11.15 42.26
C LEU A 11 -17.45 -9.96 41.39
N LEU A 12 -16.52 -9.02 41.16
CA LEU A 12 -16.65 -8.05 40.09
C LEU A 12 -16.63 -8.79 38.74
N PRO A 13 -17.57 -8.52 37.81
CA PRO A 13 -17.51 -9.11 36.48
C PRO A 13 -16.29 -8.57 35.74
N VAL A 14 -15.34 -9.46 35.43
CA VAL A 14 -14.24 -9.14 34.52
C VAL A 14 -14.83 -8.95 33.13
N VAL A 15 -15.01 -7.70 32.72
CA VAL A 15 -15.48 -7.36 31.38
C VAL A 15 -14.34 -7.64 30.41
N MET A 16 -14.30 -8.85 29.86
CA MET A 16 -13.40 -9.21 28.76
C MET A 16 -13.82 -8.43 27.51
N SER A 17 -13.25 -7.23 27.35
CA SER A 17 -13.30 -6.49 26.09
C SER A 17 -12.55 -7.30 25.03
N ALA A 18 -13.29 -8.05 24.22
CA ALA A 18 -12.76 -8.67 23.03
C ALA A 18 -12.37 -7.56 22.03
N SER A 19 -11.10 -7.19 22.02
CA SER A 19 -10.52 -6.40 20.93
C SER A 19 -10.79 -7.17 19.63
N ALA A 20 -11.65 -6.62 18.77
CA ALA A 20 -11.88 -7.20 17.46
C ALA A 20 -10.54 -7.22 16.72
N SER A 21 -9.98 -8.43 16.53
CA SER A 21 -8.83 -8.62 15.66
C SER A 21 -9.21 -8.09 14.28
N ALA A 22 -8.37 -7.24 13.69
CA ALA A 22 -8.62 -6.70 12.37
C ALA A 22 -8.74 -7.87 11.37
N ALA A 23 -9.92 -8.05 10.78
CA ALA A 23 -10.13 -9.14 9.84
C ALA A 23 -9.21 -8.95 8.63
N CYS A 24 -8.62 -10.04 8.16
CA CYS A 24 -7.73 -10.06 7.00
C CYS A 24 -8.19 -11.13 6.02
N GLN A 25 -8.14 -10.80 4.73
CA GLN A 25 -8.38 -11.76 3.65
C GLN A 25 -7.13 -11.82 2.77
N SER A 26 -6.77 -13.01 2.28
CA SER A 26 -5.73 -13.19 1.25
C SER A 26 -6.35 -13.27 -0.15
N LYS A 27 -5.64 -12.75 -1.14
CA LYS A 27 -5.91 -13.00 -2.57
C LYS A 27 -4.93 -14.06 -3.05
N GLY A 28 -5.41 -15.31 -3.13
CA GLY A 28 -4.64 -16.44 -3.69
C GLY A 28 -4.44 -16.37 -5.21
N VAL A 29 -4.69 -15.22 -5.84
CA VAL A 29 -4.49 -15.02 -7.28
C VAL A 29 -3.14 -14.38 -7.49
N SER A 30 -2.24 -15.08 -8.19
CA SER A 30 -0.85 -14.66 -8.40
C SER A 30 -0.69 -13.43 -9.29
N LEU A 31 -1.77 -12.89 -9.87
CA LEU A 31 -1.73 -11.82 -10.87
C LEU A 31 -2.99 -10.92 -10.79
N MET A 32 -2.81 -9.63 -11.03
CA MET A 32 -3.84 -8.60 -11.18
C MET A 32 -3.62 -7.88 -12.51
N GLN A 33 -4.56 -7.99 -13.45
CA GLN A 33 -4.60 -7.25 -14.72
C GLN A 33 -5.13 -5.82 -14.52
N GLN A 34 -5.00 -4.97 -15.55
CA GLN A 34 -5.71 -3.68 -15.58
C GLN A 34 -7.22 -3.84 -15.40
N GLY A 35 -7.78 -3.13 -14.42
CA GLY A 35 -9.16 -3.22 -13.97
C GLY A 35 -9.36 -4.10 -12.72
N ASP A 36 -8.42 -5.00 -12.40
CA ASP A 36 -8.55 -5.87 -11.25
C ASP A 36 -8.40 -5.10 -9.93
N SER A 37 -9.23 -5.48 -8.96
CA SER A 37 -9.20 -4.97 -7.60
C SER A 37 -9.07 -6.07 -6.54
N PHE A 38 -8.77 -5.67 -5.31
CA PHE A 38 -8.77 -6.52 -4.13
C PHE A 38 -9.06 -5.70 -2.87
N SER A 39 -10.12 -6.06 -2.13
CA SER A 39 -10.59 -5.29 -0.98
C SER A 39 -10.32 -5.97 0.37
N SER A 40 -10.27 -5.16 1.43
CA SER A 40 -10.36 -5.64 2.81
C SER A 40 -11.73 -6.27 3.09
N PRO A 41 -11.86 -7.17 4.09
CA PRO A 41 -13.14 -7.75 4.49
C PRO A 41 -14.26 -6.73 4.76
N ASN A 42 -13.94 -5.58 5.35
CA ASN A 42 -14.88 -4.49 5.60
C ASN A 42 -15.13 -3.56 4.39
N GLY A 43 -14.53 -3.84 3.24
CA GLY A 43 -14.65 -3.06 2.00
C GLY A 43 -14.04 -1.65 2.03
N LYS A 44 -13.45 -1.20 3.15
CA LYS A 44 -12.92 0.16 3.28
C LYS A 44 -11.62 0.38 2.53
N TYR A 45 -10.80 -0.65 2.35
CA TYR A 45 -9.54 -0.54 1.64
C TYR A 45 -9.57 -1.40 0.39
N THR A 46 -9.07 -0.85 -0.72
CA THR A 46 -9.05 -1.56 -2.01
C THR A 46 -7.75 -1.27 -2.76
N LEU A 47 -6.99 -2.32 -3.04
CA LEU A 47 -5.87 -2.29 -3.99
C LEU A 47 -6.43 -2.44 -5.40
N VAL A 48 -6.05 -1.58 -6.33
CA VAL A 48 -6.53 -1.56 -7.72
C VAL A 48 -5.35 -1.47 -8.68
N GLN A 49 -5.24 -2.40 -9.63
CA GLN A 49 -4.38 -2.26 -10.80
C GLN A 49 -5.20 -1.48 -11.84
N GLN A 50 -4.94 -0.17 -11.97
CA GLN A 50 -5.76 0.75 -12.74
C GLN A 50 -5.54 0.60 -14.26
N HIS A 51 -6.51 1.07 -15.07
CA HIS A 51 -6.42 1.07 -16.53
C HIS A 51 -5.37 2.05 -17.10
N ASP A 52 -4.99 3.07 -16.34
CA ASP A 52 -3.83 3.94 -16.67
C ASP A 52 -2.48 3.29 -16.31
N GLY A 53 -2.53 2.08 -15.75
CA GLY A 53 -1.38 1.26 -15.38
C GLY A 53 -0.83 1.50 -13.97
N ASN A 54 -1.34 2.48 -13.23
CA ASN A 54 -0.93 2.70 -11.85
C ASN A 54 -1.47 1.58 -10.94
N LEU A 55 -0.71 1.17 -9.92
CA LEU A 55 -1.22 0.27 -8.86
C LEU A 55 -1.46 1.12 -7.61
N VAL A 56 -2.70 1.20 -7.14
CA VAL A 56 -3.12 2.17 -6.11
C VAL A 56 -3.88 1.47 -4.98
N LEU A 57 -3.51 1.78 -3.74
CA LEU A 57 -4.28 1.44 -2.55
C LEU A 57 -5.19 2.61 -2.17
N TYR A 58 -6.49 2.37 -2.17
CA TYR A 58 -7.53 3.32 -1.76
C TYR A 58 -8.05 3.04 -0.37
N ARG A 59 -8.60 4.09 0.25
CA ARG A 59 -9.54 4.06 1.37
C ARG A 59 -10.88 4.67 0.93
N ASP A 60 -11.98 4.10 1.43
CA ASP A 60 -13.37 4.53 1.19
C ASP A 60 -13.66 4.75 -0.31
N GLY A 61 -13.18 3.81 -1.14
CA GLY A 61 -13.36 3.77 -2.60
C GLY A 61 -12.73 4.89 -3.43
N SER A 62 -12.19 5.94 -2.81
CA SER A 62 -11.86 7.19 -3.53
C SER A 62 -10.68 8.00 -2.97
N THR A 63 -10.21 7.70 -1.75
CA THR A 63 -9.08 8.39 -1.12
C THR A 63 -7.80 7.56 -1.34
N PRO A 64 -6.89 7.94 -2.26
CA PRO A 64 -5.64 7.22 -2.43
C PRO A 64 -4.79 7.32 -1.17
N ARG A 65 -4.17 6.21 -0.78
CA ARG A 65 -3.29 6.10 0.40
C ARG A 65 -1.86 5.70 0.05
N TRP A 66 -1.67 4.96 -1.04
CA TRP A 66 -0.36 4.59 -1.60
C TRP A 66 -0.50 4.29 -3.10
N ALA A 67 0.56 4.47 -3.89
CA ALA A 67 0.58 4.14 -5.31
C ALA A 67 2.00 3.79 -5.82
N THR A 68 2.10 3.00 -6.90
CA THR A 68 3.41 2.64 -7.53
C THR A 68 3.99 3.73 -8.43
N TYR A 69 3.15 4.65 -8.93
CA TYR A 69 3.58 5.71 -9.84
C TYR A 69 4.19 5.20 -11.16
N LYS A 70 3.75 4.04 -11.63
CA LYS A 70 4.18 3.43 -12.91
C LYS A 70 3.01 3.25 -13.87
N ASN A 71 3.35 2.99 -15.12
CA ASN A 71 2.44 2.49 -16.13
C ASN A 71 2.71 0.99 -16.35
N GLY A 72 2.07 0.15 -15.53
CA GLY A 72 2.10 -1.31 -15.64
C GLY A 72 0.89 -1.88 -16.40
N GLN A 73 1.06 -3.04 -17.01
CA GLN A 73 -0.07 -3.83 -17.54
C GLN A 73 -0.63 -4.79 -16.49
N TYR A 74 0.22 -5.35 -15.63
CA TYR A 74 -0.22 -6.24 -14.57
C TYR A 74 0.72 -6.18 -13.36
N THR A 75 0.23 -6.59 -12.20
CA THR A 75 1.05 -6.83 -11.00
C THR A 75 0.88 -8.27 -10.56
N ALA A 76 1.98 -8.94 -10.22
CA ALA A 76 2.00 -10.34 -9.83
C ALA A 76 2.79 -10.57 -8.53
N ILE A 77 2.39 -11.58 -7.76
CA ILE A 77 3.20 -12.12 -6.66
C ILE A 77 4.00 -13.31 -7.21
N GLN A 78 5.32 -13.18 -7.20
CA GLN A 78 6.26 -14.18 -7.67
C GLN A 78 6.43 -15.30 -6.63
N THR A 79 6.91 -16.47 -7.07
CA THR A 79 7.10 -17.64 -6.19
C THR A 79 8.24 -17.47 -5.20
N ASP A 80 9.11 -16.47 -5.33
CA ASP A 80 10.20 -16.13 -4.41
C ASP A 80 9.78 -15.11 -3.32
N GLY A 81 8.49 -14.74 -3.27
CA GLY A 81 7.93 -13.76 -2.33
C GLY A 81 7.90 -12.32 -2.83
N ASN A 82 8.39 -12.02 -4.04
CA ASN A 82 8.42 -10.65 -4.57
C ASN A 82 7.08 -10.24 -5.22
N PHE A 83 6.48 -9.15 -4.76
CA PHE A 83 5.34 -8.52 -5.44
C PHE A 83 5.85 -7.50 -6.47
N VAL A 84 5.56 -7.73 -7.76
CA VAL A 84 6.20 -7.03 -8.89
C VAL A 84 5.18 -6.58 -9.93
N GLN A 85 5.29 -5.33 -10.35
CA GLN A 85 4.49 -4.75 -11.43
C GLN A 85 5.29 -4.74 -12.73
N TYR A 86 4.66 -5.16 -13.83
CA TYR A 86 5.27 -5.33 -15.14
C TYR A 86 4.60 -4.46 -16.20
N ASN A 87 5.36 -4.00 -17.20
CA ASN A 87 4.82 -3.35 -18.40
C ASN A 87 4.40 -4.38 -19.47
N ALA A 88 3.88 -3.89 -20.60
CA ALA A 88 3.44 -4.73 -21.72
C ALA A 88 4.56 -5.47 -22.49
N ALA A 89 5.83 -5.18 -22.18
CA ALA A 89 6.98 -5.96 -22.66
C ALA A 89 7.43 -7.02 -21.64
N ASN A 90 6.62 -7.29 -20.61
CA ASN A 90 6.93 -8.15 -19.46
C ASN A 90 8.19 -7.72 -18.67
N GLN A 91 8.55 -6.44 -18.72
CA GLN A 91 9.67 -5.89 -17.96
C GLN A 91 9.16 -5.33 -16.62
N PRO A 92 9.86 -5.57 -15.49
CA PRO A 92 9.46 -5.03 -14.20
C PRO A 92 9.64 -3.51 -14.18
N VAL A 93 8.58 -2.78 -13.79
CA VAL A 93 8.57 -1.32 -13.64
C VAL A 93 8.54 -0.86 -12.18
N TRP A 94 8.09 -1.73 -11.28
CA TRP A 94 8.16 -1.58 -9.83
C TRP A 94 8.23 -2.96 -9.16
N ALA A 95 8.90 -3.05 -8.02
CA ALA A 95 8.92 -4.24 -7.16
C ALA A 95 8.90 -3.83 -5.69
N SER A 96 8.25 -4.65 -4.87
CA SER A 96 8.28 -4.56 -3.40
C SER A 96 9.65 -4.87 -2.79
N ASN A 97 10.52 -5.55 -3.54
CA ASN A 97 11.84 -6.02 -3.10
C ASN A 97 11.78 -7.01 -1.92
N THR A 98 10.68 -7.76 -1.81
CA THR A 98 10.48 -8.85 -0.83
C THR A 98 10.79 -10.23 -1.42
N GLY A 99 11.61 -10.29 -2.48
CA GLY A 99 12.03 -11.52 -3.13
C GLY A 99 13.23 -12.20 -2.47
N GLY A 100 13.68 -13.30 -3.09
CA GLY A 100 14.85 -14.06 -2.62
C GLY A 100 14.58 -15.06 -1.50
N HIS A 101 13.31 -15.38 -1.22
CA HIS A 101 12.94 -16.50 -0.35
C HIS A 101 12.87 -17.82 -1.13
N GLU A 102 12.71 -18.94 -0.41
CA GLU A 102 12.50 -20.26 -1.02
C GLU A 102 11.24 -20.28 -1.90
N SER A 103 11.35 -20.88 -3.09
CA SER A 103 10.24 -20.88 -4.06
C SER A 103 9.01 -21.62 -3.51
N SER A 104 7.90 -20.90 -3.34
CA SER A 104 6.65 -21.41 -2.79
C SER A 104 5.43 -20.94 -3.59
N PRO A 105 4.45 -21.82 -3.85
CA PRO A 105 3.18 -21.43 -4.48
C PRO A 105 2.22 -20.71 -3.50
N ASN A 106 2.55 -20.67 -2.20
CA ASN A 106 1.68 -20.12 -1.16
C ASN A 106 1.89 -18.61 -0.90
N TYR A 107 2.80 -17.97 -1.65
CA TYR A 107 2.96 -16.52 -1.58
C TYR A 107 1.72 -15.82 -2.14
N SER A 108 1.14 -14.96 -1.31
CA SER A 108 -0.04 -14.18 -1.66
C SER A 108 -0.02 -12.83 -0.96
N ILE A 109 -0.86 -11.91 -1.45
CA ILE A 109 -1.13 -10.64 -0.77
C ILE A 109 -2.29 -10.80 0.20
N ARG A 110 -2.21 -10.14 1.35
CA ARG A 110 -3.26 -10.13 2.37
C ARG A 110 -3.65 -8.69 2.70
N MET A 111 -4.95 -8.39 2.62
CA MET A 111 -5.51 -7.08 2.94
C MET A 111 -6.30 -7.19 4.25
N CYS A 112 -5.97 -6.34 5.21
CA CYS A 112 -6.64 -6.28 6.50
C CYS A 112 -7.49 -5.01 6.65
N ASP A 113 -8.52 -5.11 7.49
CA ASP A 113 -9.48 -4.06 7.81
C ASP A 113 -8.89 -2.76 8.37
N THR A 114 -7.65 -2.80 8.85
CA THR A 114 -6.84 -1.65 9.27
C THR A 114 -6.32 -0.80 8.10
N GLY A 115 -6.31 -1.33 6.87
CA GLY A 115 -5.63 -0.74 5.71
C GLY A 115 -4.21 -1.27 5.51
N THR A 116 -3.91 -2.41 6.14
CA THR A 116 -2.65 -3.13 6.09
C THR A 116 -2.64 -4.06 4.88
N LEU A 117 -1.74 -3.80 3.92
CA LEU A 117 -1.41 -4.72 2.83
C LEU A 117 -0.10 -5.45 3.14
N GLU A 118 -0.19 -6.76 3.31
CA GLU A 118 0.92 -7.65 3.64
C GLU A 118 1.27 -8.55 2.45
N ILE A 119 2.54 -8.91 2.36
CA ILE A 119 3.05 -9.95 1.45
C ILE A 119 3.60 -11.07 2.32
N GLY A 120 3.22 -12.31 2.04
CA GLY A 120 3.64 -13.44 2.87
C GLY A 120 3.23 -14.79 2.31
N ALA A 121 3.80 -15.84 2.91
CA ALA A 121 3.35 -17.20 2.71
C ALA A 121 2.20 -17.47 3.70
N PHE A 122 1.00 -17.57 3.16
CA PHE A 122 -0.23 -17.75 3.93
C PHE A 122 -0.89 -19.10 3.57
N PRO A 123 -0.36 -20.25 4.03
CA PRO A 123 -1.08 -21.52 3.92
C PRO A 123 -2.44 -21.42 4.63
N PRO A 124 -3.45 -22.22 4.23
CA PRO A 124 -4.83 -22.09 4.70
C PRO A 124 -5.05 -22.30 6.21
N LEU A 125 -4.01 -22.66 6.97
CA LEU A 125 -4.08 -22.98 8.40
C LEU A 125 -2.98 -22.32 9.26
N ALA A 126 -2.08 -21.50 8.70
CA ALA A 126 -1.03 -20.80 9.47
C ALA A 126 -0.49 -19.57 8.73
N VAL A 127 0.11 -18.62 9.45
CA VAL A 127 1.02 -17.63 8.87
C VAL A 127 2.44 -18.17 9.05
N THR A 128 3.12 -18.56 7.97
CA THR A 128 4.48 -19.11 8.09
C THR A 128 5.55 -18.01 8.01
N TRP A 129 5.27 -16.92 7.30
CA TRP A 129 6.12 -15.72 7.26
C TRP A 129 5.33 -14.51 6.73
N SER A 130 5.60 -13.32 7.26
CA SER A 130 5.02 -12.05 6.81
C SER A 130 5.98 -10.88 7.01
N THR A 131 6.14 -10.01 6.01
CA THR A 131 6.77 -8.68 6.17
C THR A 131 5.70 -7.58 6.28
N LEU A 132 6.01 -6.59 7.12
CA LEU A 132 5.10 -5.64 7.78
C LEU A 132 5.54 -4.20 7.45
N ILE A 133 4.85 -3.36 6.66
CA ILE A 133 3.61 -3.43 5.84
C ILE A 133 3.76 -2.35 4.73
N VAL A 134 2.96 -2.34 3.64
CA VAL A 134 2.51 -1.04 3.05
C VAL A 134 1.47 -0.42 3.99
N GLY A 135 1.93 -0.03 5.17
CA GLY A 135 1.10 0.55 6.22
C GLY A 135 0.90 2.02 5.94
N VAL A 136 -0.32 2.49 6.16
CA VAL A 136 -0.77 3.82 5.73
C VAL A 136 0.01 5.00 6.33
N ASP A 137 0.77 4.73 7.40
CA ASP A 137 1.62 5.66 8.14
C ASP A 137 3.03 5.07 8.45
N THR A 138 3.45 3.96 7.80
CA THR A 138 4.77 3.31 8.01
C THR A 138 5.59 3.22 6.71
N ALA A 139 6.92 3.25 6.83
CA ALA A 139 7.84 3.46 5.71
C ALA A 139 7.60 2.58 4.47
N ASN A 140 7.39 3.26 3.35
CA ASN A 140 7.29 2.75 1.99
C ASN A 140 8.52 1.88 1.60
N PRO A 141 8.37 0.69 0.98
CA PRO A 141 9.46 0.00 0.27
C PRO A 141 9.86 0.67 -1.07
N ASP A 142 9.52 1.96 -1.19
CA ASP A 142 9.57 2.88 -2.33
C ASP A 142 8.69 2.54 -3.55
N PRO A 143 7.89 3.52 -3.99
CA PRO A 143 8.47 4.53 -4.85
C PRO A 143 8.42 5.93 -4.23
N LYS A 144 9.60 6.55 -4.16
CA LYS A 144 9.70 8.01 -4.15
C LYS A 144 9.07 8.55 -5.44
N PRO A 145 8.42 9.72 -5.38
CA PRO A 145 8.13 10.52 -6.55
C PRO A 145 9.39 10.67 -7.42
N PRO A 146 9.25 10.66 -8.77
CA PRO A 146 10.38 10.57 -9.69
C PRO A 146 11.45 11.61 -9.37
N GLN A 147 12.71 11.14 -9.32
CA GLN A 147 13.83 12.02 -9.04
C GLN A 147 14.07 13.00 -10.20
N PRO A 148 14.54 14.23 -9.89
CA PRO A 148 14.88 15.22 -10.90
C PRO A 148 16.06 14.76 -11.76
N PRO A 149 16.12 15.16 -13.05
CA PRO A 149 17.08 14.63 -14.02
C PRO A 149 18.56 15.06 -13.83
N GLY A 150 18.90 15.84 -12.80
CA GLY A 150 20.30 16.21 -12.51
C GLY A 150 20.48 17.08 -11.26
N PRO A 151 21.73 17.33 -10.83
CA PRO A 151 22.03 18.15 -9.66
C PRO A 151 21.67 19.63 -9.88
N CYS A 152 21.15 20.30 -8.86
CA CYS A 152 20.75 21.71 -8.91
C CYS A 152 21.90 22.74 -8.96
N ASN A 153 23.07 22.38 -9.49
CA ASN A 153 24.24 23.27 -9.62
C ASN A 153 24.55 24.07 -8.34
N GLY A 154 24.59 23.37 -7.20
CA GLY A 154 24.87 23.96 -5.87
C GLY A 154 23.67 24.54 -5.11
N ARG A 155 22.46 24.50 -5.68
CA ARG A 155 21.21 24.86 -4.96
C ARG A 155 20.64 23.66 -4.19
N PRO A 156 19.87 23.87 -3.11
CA PRO A 156 19.07 22.80 -2.51
C PRO A 156 17.93 22.39 -3.45
N TYR A 157 17.58 21.11 -3.46
CA TYR A 157 16.28 20.71 -4.01
C TYR A 157 15.16 21.18 -3.07
N LEU A 158 14.03 21.58 -3.65
CA LEU A 158 12.83 21.99 -2.92
C LEU A 158 11.66 21.05 -3.25
N PRO A 159 10.76 20.78 -2.28
CA PRO A 159 9.53 20.03 -2.54
C PRO A 159 8.50 20.94 -3.22
N TYR A 160 7.90 20.45 -4.30
CA TYR A 160 6.85 21.13 -5.04
C TYR A 160 5.59 20.25 -5.10
N PRO A 161 4.39 20.80 -4.86
CA PRO A 161 3.17 20.01 -4.88
C PRO A 161 2.83 19.51 -6.29
N VAL A 162 2.37 18.26 -6.37
CA VAL A 162 1.85 17.64 -7.59
C VAL A 162 0.52 16.96 -7.30
N CYS A 163 -0.35 16.94 -8.31
CA CYS A 163 -1.60 16.21 -8.28
C CYS A 163 -1.47 15.02 -9.22
N ILE A 164 -1.43 13.85 -8.61
CA ILE A 164 -1.24 12.56 -9.26
C ILE A 164 -2.63 12.02 -9.57
N PRO A 165 -3.06 11.95 -10.85
CA PRO A 165 -4.38 11.40 -11.19
C PRO A 165 -4.46 9.94 -10.75
N THR A 166 -5.64 9.52 -10.33
CA THR A 166 -5.90 8.12 -9.98
C THR A 166 -7.10 7.56 -10.76
N GLY A 167 -7.28 8.01 -12.00
CA GLY A 167 -8.33 7.53 -12.93
C GLY A 167 -9.80 7.82 -12.58
N VAL A 168 -10.15 7.98 -11.29
CA VAL A 168 -11.54 8.01 -10.79
C VAL A 168 -12.07 9.43 -10.50
N GLY A 169 -11.65 10.43 -11.28
CA GLY A 169 -12.05 11.83 -11.10
C GLY A 169 -11.48 12.50 -9.84
N ARG A 170 -10.61 11.81 -9.10
CA ARG A 170 -9.80 12.35 -8.00
C ARG A 170 -8.32 12.07 -8.24
N GLY A 171 -7.48 12.60 -7.36
CA GLY A 171 -6.03 12.48 -7.44
C GLY A 171 -5.40 12.51 -6.06
N MET A 172 -4.12 12.14 -5.97
CA MET A 172 -3.32 12.25 -4.76
C MET A 172 -2.49 13.53 -4.81
N SER A 173 -2.62 14.40 -3.81
CA SER A 173 -1.67 15.49 -3.60
C SER A 173 -0.38 14.90 -3.03
N GLY A 174 0.68 14.88 -3.83
CA GLY A 174 2.04 14.51 -3.43
C GLY A 174 3.00 15.69 -3.55
N THR A 175 4.29 15.43 -3.35
CA THR A 175 5.36 16.38 -3.68
C THR A 175 6.38 15.74 -4.61
N VAL A 176 6.94 16.51 -5.54
CA VAL A 176 8.18 16.15 -6.25
C VAL A 176 9.31 17.05 -5.78
N THR A 177 10.50 16.47 -5.67
CA THR A 177 11.72 17.19 -5.29
C THR A 177 12.38 17.69 -6.58
N ALA A 178 12.61 19.00 -6.71
CA ALA A 178 13.20 19.60 -7.92
C ALA A 178 14.01 20.87 -7.61
N CYS A 179 14.75 21.40 -8.58
CA CYS A 179 15.50 22.64 -8.48
C CYS A 179 14.66 23.89 -8.79
N SER A 180 13.47 23.71 -9.39
CA SER A 180 12.56 24.79 -9.78
C SER A 180 11.12 24.29 -9.99
N GLN A 181 10.15 25.22 -10.00
CA GLN A 181 8.74 24.92 -10.32
C GLN A 181 8.56 24.38 -11.75
N SER A 182 9.29 24.91 -12.73
CA SER A 182 9.20 24.45 -14.14
C SER A 182 9.74 23.04 -14.33
N GLU A 183 10.81 22.69 -13.60
CA GLU A 183 11.32 21.32 -13.55
C GLU A 183 10.34 20.38 -12.85
N ALA A 184 9.79 20.78 -11.70
CA ALA A 184 8.73 20.01 -11.03
C ALA A 184 7.50 19.78 -11.92
N ALA A 185 7.07 20.79 -12.68
CA ALA A 185 6.00 20.65 -13.67
C ALA A 185 6.37 19.72 -14.84
N THR A 186 7.65 19.68 -15.23
CA THR A 186 8.18 18.76 -16.25
C THR A 186 8.26 17.32 -15.73
N ILE A 187 8.63 17.12 -14.46
CA ILE A 187 8.59 15.82 -13.78
C ILE A 187 7.15 15.34 -13.68
N ALA A 188 6.23 16.21 -13.26
CA ALA A 188 4.80 15.91 -13.19
C ALA A 188 4.26 15.46 -14.55
N SER A 189 4.40 16.28 -15.61
CA SER A 189 3.83 15.97 -16.92
C SER A 189 4.39 14.70 -17.55
N ARG A 190 5.69 14.42 -17.39
CA ARG A 190 6.33 13.16 -17.85
C ARG A 190 5.75 11.90 -17.20
N ASN A 191 5.14 12.02 -16.02
CA ASN A 191 4.53 10.91 -15.29
C ASN A 191 3.00 10.92 -15.38
N GLY A 192 2.42 11.76 -16.25
CA GLY A 192 0.97 11.92 -16.40
C GLY A 192 0.32 12.76 -15.29
N TRP A 193 1.10 13.50 -14.51
CA TRP A 193 0.63 14.27 -13.36
C TRP A 193 0.43 15.75 -13.68
N ARG A 194 -0.37 16.41 -12.85
CA ARG A 194 -0.56 17.87 -12.87
C ARG A 194 0.38 18.52 -11.84
N PHE A 195 0.92 19.68 -12.17
CA PHE A 195 1.63 20.53 -11.20
C PHE A 195 0.62 21.24 -10.28
N GLY A 196 0.99 21.44 -9.00
CA GLY A 196 0.09 21.95 -7.96
C GLY A 196 -0.63 20.84 -7.20
N ALA A 197 -1.22 21.18 -6.05
CA ALA A 197 -2.04 20.23 -5.28
C ALA A 197 -3.32 19.88 -6.05
N CYS A 198 -3.95 18.75 -5.72
CA CYS A 198 -5.23 18.39 -6.32
C CYS A 198 -6.34 19.34 -5.86
N THR A 199 -6.95 20.03 -6.82
CA THR A 199 -8.17 20.81 -6.66
C THR A 199 -9.38 19.95 -7.04
N PHE A 200 -10.35 19.80 -6.15
CA PHE A 200 -11.60 19.07 -6.34
C PHE A 200 -12.79 20.01 -6.25
#